data_AF-A0A7K4X0W3-F1
#
_entry.id   AF-A0A7K4X0W3-F1
#
_cell.length_a   1.000
_cell.length_b   1.000
_cell.length_c   1.000
_cell.angle_alpha   90.00
_cell.angle_beta   90.00
_cell.angle_gamma   90.00
#
_symmetry.space_group_name_H-M   'P 1'
#
loop_
_entity.id
_entity.type
_entity.pdbx_description
1 polymer ?
#
loop_
_entity_poly.entity_id
_entity_poly.type
_entity_poly.pdbx_seq_one_letter_code
_entity_poly.pdbx_strand_id
1 'polypeptide(L)'
;QFLMEQTDVLVVGALGLQGTGKSTVLSLLAGNQPEEDPRSFVFRPQPPELRERGGAQTGGIDLFVTQERVLFLDTQPILSPAHLDHLINNDRKLPPEFALPHAYVETQSLQIAAFLFTVCHVVLLVQDWFTDLGLYRFLQTAEMVKPPTPSPSHDSSGTGAEEPSEYYPHLVFVQTRAPPDCFSPRRLGQMQQVLGRLMAHSRLKYRGSLSMRELLPGGLGAPPGPPEAEVNLFLLPPLEDEGDDPPPRAGGGGALFPALPPFRGRGGLGGLLARLRGRVLAAARSQLSHSLLTERNWFHYAARIWDGVKKSSALAEYGRLLG
;
A
#
# COMPACT_ATOMS: atom_id res chain seq x y z
N GLN A 1 6.66 -6.58 -23.89
CA GLN A 1 6.90 -8.00 -24.24
C GLN A 1 6.69 -8.96 -23.05
N PHE A 2 6.45 -8.48 -21.82
CA PHE A 2 6.33 -9.30 -20.60
C PHE A 2 4.88 -9.71 -20.22
N LEU A 3 3.87 -9.03 -20.78
CA LEU A 3 2.45 -9.31 -20.50
C LEU A 3 1.88 -10.38 -21.43
N MET A 4 1.13 -11.30 -20.85
CA MET A 4 0.51 -12.45 -21.51
C MET A 4 -0.98 -12.21 -21.77
N GLU A 5 -1.59 -13.08 -22.57
CA GLU A 5 -3.06 -13.07 -22.82
C GLU A 5 -3.83 -13.89 -21.78
N GLN A 6 -3.27 -13.99 -20.57
CA GLN A 6 -3.86 -14.70 -19.45
C GLN A 6 -4.88 -13.80 -18.73
N THR A 7 -6.02 -14.38 -18.32
CA THR A 7 -7.07 -13.78 -17.51
C THR A 7 -6.81 -13.98 -16.01
N ASP A 8 -7.68 -13.47 -15.13
CA ASP A 8 -7.55 -13.58 -13.66
C ASP A 8 -6.31 -12.87 -13.09
N VAL A 9 -6.09 -11.65 -13.59
CA VAL A 9 -4.97 -10.80 -13.22
C VAL A 9 -5.14 -10.29 -11.79
N LEU A 10 -4.11 -10.42 -10.94
CA LEU A 10 -4.04 -9.72 -9.65
C LEU A 10 -3.11 -8.52 -9.78
N VAL A 11 -3.57 -7.36 -9.28
CA VAL A 11 -2.84 -6.09 -9.35
C VAL A 11 -2.79 -5.46 -7.98
N VAL A 12 -1.58 -5.17 -7.51
CA VAL A 12 -1.29 -4.62 -6.19
C VAL A 12 -0.51 -3.33 -6.35
N GLY A 13 -1.07 -2.21 -5.87
CA GLY A 13 -0.39 -0.92 -5.83
C GLY A 13 0.07 -0.57 -4.42
N ALA A 14 1.10 0.27 -4.28
CA ALA A 14 1.48 0.87 -3.00
C ALA A 14 1.33 2.40 -3.01
N LEU A 15 0.83 2.96 -1.90
CA LEU A 15 0.76 4.38 -1.61
C LEU A 15 1.40 4.67 -0.26
N GLY A 16 1.89 5.90 -0.08
CA GLY A 16 2.50 6.32 1.18
C GLY A 16 3.56 7.41 1.00
N LEU A 17 3.85 8.09 2.11
CA LEU A 17 4.74 9.25 2.17
C LEU A 17 6.19 8.88 1.88
N GLN A 18 7.06 9.89 1.77
CA GLN A 18 8.49 9.68 1.58
C GLN A 18 9.09 8.92 2.77
N GLY A 19 9.99 7.96 2.51
CA GLY A 19 10.70 7.24 3.57
C GLY A 19 9.93 6.11 4.27
N THR A 20 8.66 5.87 3.93
CA THR A 20 7.83 4.83 4.56
C THR A 20 8.19 3.38 4.19
N GLY A 21 9.08 3.16 3.21
CA GLY A 21 9.53 1.81 2.83
C GLY A 21 8.63 1.06 1.84
N LYS A 22 7.80 1.75 1.05
CA LYS A 22 6.94 1.16 0.00
C LYS A 22 7.68 0.20 -0.93
N SER A 23 8.74 0.68 -1.58
CA SER A 23 9.55 -0.08 -2.54
C SER A 23 10.18 -1.33 -1.90
N THR A 24 10.63 -1.21 -0.64
CA THR A 24 11.14 -2.32 0.15
C THR A 24 10.04 -3.36 0.41
N VAL A 25 8.88 -2.94 0.92
CA VAL A 25 7.74 -3.84 1.18
C VAL A 25 7.29 -4.54 -0.10
N LEU A 26 7.12 -3.79 -1.20
CA LEU A 26 6.73 -4.36 -2.48
C LEU A 26 7.74 -5.36 -3.03
N SER A 27 9.04 -5.09 -2.93
CA SER A 27 10.08 -6.01 -3.38
C SER A 27 10.05 -7.33 -2.60
N LEU A 28 9.86 -7.25 -1.28
CA LEU A 28 9.74 -8.42 -0.41
C LEU A 28 8.48 -9.25 -0.72
N LEU A 29 7.37 -8.57 -1.05
CA LEU A 29 6.14 -9.25 -1.52
C LEU A 29 6.28 -9.85 -2.92
N ALA A 30 7.10 -9.23 -3.78
CA ALA A 30 7.36 -9.67 -5.15
C ALA A 30 8.30 -10.89 -5.24
N GLY A 31 9.05 -11.18 -4.16
CA GLY A 31 9.84 -12.41 -4.03
C GLY A 31 11.25 -12.25 -3.45
N ASN A 32 11.75 -11.02 -3.30
CA ASN A 32 13.05 -10.79 -2.65
C ASN A 32 13.00 -11.22 -1.18
N GLN A 33 14.13 -11.72 -0.68
CA GLN A 33 14.32 -12.04 0.73
C GLN A 33 14.92 -10.85 1.51
N PRO A 34 14.62 -10.72 2.83
CA PRO A 34 15.14 -9.62 3.63
C PRO A 34 16.67 -9.64 3.81
N GLU A 35 17.32 -10.78 3.60
CA GLU A 35 18.78 -10.95 3.68
C GLU A 35 19.50 -10.57 2.36
N GLU A 36 18.78 -10.38 1.26
CA GLU A 36 19.37 -9.97 -0.02
C GLU A 36 19.90 -8.53 0.03
N ASP A 37 20.89 -8.23 -0.81
CA ASP A 37 21.39 -6.85 -0.96
C ASP A 37 20.23 -5.93 -1.41
N PRO A 38 19.96 -4.81 -0.72
CA PRO A 38 18.95 -3.84 -1.15
C PRO A 38 19.10 -3.38 -2.61
N ARG A 39 20.29 -3.49 -3.20
CA ARG A 39 20.55 -3.18 -4.62
C ARG A 39 19.99 -4.22 -5.60
N SER A 40 19.78 -5.47 -5.17
CA SER A 40 19.17 -6.53 -5.98
C SER A 40 17.63 -6.53 -5.89
N PHE A 41 17.06 -5.65 -5.08
CA PHE A 41 15.61 -5.55 -4.95
C PHE A 41 14.98 -5.09 -6.26
N VAL A 42 13.84 -5.68 -6.58
CA VAL A 42 13.08 -5.37 -7.79
C VAL A 42 12.71 -3.89 -7.85
N PHE A 43 12.19 -3.34 -6.75
CA PHE A 43 11.96 -1.91 -6.59
C PHE A 43 13.05 -1.35 -5.68
N ARG A 44 13.95 -0.55 -6.28
CA ARG A 44 15.14 -0.05 -5.57
C ARG A 44 14.75 0.83 -4.38
N PRO A 45 15.13 0.45 -3.14
CA PRO A 45 14.96 1.30 -1.97
C PRO A 45 15.82 2.57 -2.07
N GLN A 46 15.46 3.56 -1.27
CA GLN A 46 16.23 4.80 -1.16
C GLN A 46 17.64 4.51 -0.62
N PRO A 47 18.71 4.89 -1.34
CA PRO A 47 20.08 4.70 -0.87
C PRO A 47 20.42 5.69 0.26
N PRO A 48 21.38 5.36 1.14
CA PRO A 48 21.70 6.17 2.31
C PRO A 48 22.12 7.60 1.96
N GLU A 49 22.86 7.79 0.86
CA GLU A 49 23.32 9.12 0.42
C GLU A 49 22.15 10.02 0.03
N LEU A 50 21.09 9.43 -0.54
CA LEU A 50 19.88 10.16 -0.91
C LEU A 50 18.99 10.44 0.32
N ARG A 51 19.02 9.55 1.31
CA ARG A 51 18.34 9.72 2.60
C ARG A 51 18.93 10.91 3.37
N GLU A 52 20.25 11.04 3.40
CA GLU A 52 20.95 12.18 4.04
C GLU A 52 20.61 13.52 3.38
N ARG A 53 20.35 13.52 2.06
CA ARG A 53 19.95 14.71 1.30
C ARG A 53 18.44 14.96 1.28
N GLY A 54 17.65 14.07 1.89
CA GLY A 54 16.18 14.15 1.87
C GLY A 54 15.57 13.97 0.48
N GLY A 55 16.24 13.30 -0.47
CA GLY A 55 15.74 13.10 -1.83
C GLY A 55 14.78 11.91 -1.99
N ALA A 56 14.03 11.83 -3.07
CA ALA A 56 13.16 10.67 -3.39
C ALA A 56 13.81 9.77 -4.45
N GLN A 57 13.67 8.45 -4.28
CA GLN A 57 14.24 7.45 -5.19
C GLN A 57 13.29 7.08 -6.34
N THR A 58 12.04 6.74 -6.01
CA THR A 58 11.01 6.38 -7.00
C THR A 58 10.41 7.64 -7.62
N GLY A 59 10.44 7.74 -8.96
CA GLY A 59 9.79 8.80 -9.72
C GLY A 59 8.81 8.21 -10.74
N GLY A 60 7.55 8.64 -10.72
CA GLY A 60 6.48 8.04 -11.51
C GLY A 60 5.88 6.77 -10.89
N ILE A 61 5.56 5.78 -11.73
CA ILE A 61 4.99 4.48 -11.34
C ILE A 61 5.77 3.38 -12.04
N ASP A 62 6.40 2.50 -11.27
CA ASP A 62 7.13 1.33 -11.77
C ASP A 62 6.23 0.09 -11.75
N LEU A 63 6.33 -0.74 -12.79
CA LEU A 63 5.56 -1.98 -12.94
C LEU A 63 6.50 -3.19 -12.90
N PHE A 64 6.16 -4.17 -12.07
CA PHE A 64 6.80 -5.48 -12.06
C PHE A 64 5.78 -6.61 -12.14
N VAL A 65 6.14 -7.72 -12.77
CA VAL A 65 5.30 -8.92 -12.88
C VAL A 65 6.07 -10.09 -12.28
N THR A 66 5.51 -10.75 -11.26
CA THR A 66 6.15 -11.90 -10.61
C THR A 66 6.01 -13.18 -11.43
N GLN A 67 6.72 -14.23 -11.00
CA GLN A 67 6.58 -15.57 -11.56
C GLN A 67 5.16 -16.13 -11.35
N GLU A 68 4.50 -15.79 -10.23
CA GLU A 68 3.10 -16.14 -9.99
C GLU A 68 2.09 -15.26 -10.75
N ARG A 69 2.55 -14.48 -11.73
CA ARG A 69 1.73 -13.60 -12.58
C ARG A 69 0.96 -12.52 -11.81
N VAL A 70 1.54 -12.01 -10.73
CA VAL A 70 0.99 -10.86 -9.99
C VAL A 70 1.68 -9.58 -10.44
N LEU A 71 0.88 -8.55 -10.71
CA LEU A 71 1.37 -7.24 -11.11
C LEU A 71 1.52 -6.36 -9.87
N PHE A 72 2.72 -5.84 -9.67
CA PHE A 72 3.02 -4.87 -8.62
C PHE A 72 3.29 -3.50 -9.22
N LEU A 73 2.68 -2.48 -8.62
CA LEU A 73 2.86 -1.07 -8.96
C LEU A 73 3.48 -0.33 -7.78
N ASP A 74 4.76 0.04 -7.91
CA ASP A 74 5.42 0.95 -6.95
C ASP A 74 5.27 2.39 -7.43
N THR A 75 4.77 3.27 -6.58
CA THR A 75 4.58 4.67 -6.93
C THR A 75 5.56 5.57 -6.24
N GLN A 76 5.84 6.70 -6.88
CA GLN A 76 6.51 7.82 -6.24
C GLN A 76 5.80 8.20 -4.93
N PRO A 77 6.53 8.73 -3.93
CA PRO A 77 5.91 9.18 -2.68
C PRO A 77 4.86 10.27 -2.91
N ILE A 78 3.70 10.13 -2.26
CA ILE A 78 2.65 11.16 -2.25
C ILE A 78 3.07 12.32 -1.35
N LEU A 79 2.67 13.54 -1.71
CA LEU A 79 2.95 14.77 -0.96
C LEU A 79 4.44 14.95 -0.62
N SER A 80 5.32 14.53 -1.54
CA SER A 80 6.77 14.44 -1.31
C SER A 80 7.46 15.82 -1.26
N PRO A 81 8.10 16.20 -0.15
CA PRO A 81 8.90 17.41 -0.08
C PRO A 81 10.07 17.40 -1.07
N ALA A 82 10.67 16.23 -1.34
CA ALA A 82 11.76 16.11 -2.30
C ALA A 82 11.35 16.49 -3.73
N HIS A 83 10.11 16.13 -4.13
CA HIS A 83 9.60 16.52 -5.44
C HIS A 83 9.28 18.00 -5.50
N LEU A 84 8.77 18.58 -4.40
CA LEU A 84 8.51 20.01 -4.31
C LEU A 84 9.82 20.81 -4.38
N ASP A 85 10.84 20.43 -3.62
CA ASP A 85 12.16 21.06 -3.64
C ASP A 85 12.79 20.95 -5.04
N HIS A 86 12.69 19.78 -5.68
CA HIS A 86 13.14 19.62 -7.06
C HIS A 86 12.40 20.54 -8.04
N LEU A 87 11.08 20.75 -7.87
CA LEU A 87 10.32 21.67 -8.72
C LEU A 87 10.73 23.12 -8.53
N ILE A 88 10.94 23.55 -7.28
CA ILE A 88 11.38 24.92 -6.94
C ILE A 88 12.78 25.19 -7.52
N ASN A 89 13.71 24.26 -7.35
CA ASN A 89 15.11 24.47 -7.72
C ASN A 89 15.40 24.30 -9.22
N ASN A 90 14.57 23.55 -9.96
CA ASN A 90 14.79 23.28 -11.38
C ASN A 90 13.93 24.14 -12.32
N ASP A 91 13.27 25.17 -11.78
CA ASP A 91 12.57 26.24 -12.51
C ASP A 91 11.69 25.72 -13.67
N ARG A 92 11.04 24.56 -13.43
CA ARG A 92 10.14 23.96 -14.42
C ARG A 92 8.93 24.87 -14.54
N LYS A 93 8.68 25.39 -15.74
CA LYS A 93 7.43 26.09 -16.06
C LYS A 93 6.27 25.21 -15.61
N LEU A 94 5.58 25.65 -14.56
CA LEU A 94 4.36 25.01 -14.10
C LEU A 94 3.33 25.08 -15.24
N PRO A 95 2.47 24.07 -15.39
CA PRO A 95 1.34 24.19 -16.27
C PRO A 95 0.53 25.47 -15.92
N PRO A 96 -0.04 26.17 -16.91
CA PRO A 96 -0.70 27.46 -16.69
C PRO A 96 -1.88 27.38 -15.73
N GLU A 97 -2.47 26.18 -15.54
CA GLU A 97 -3.52 25.93 -14.56
C GLU A 97 -3.05 25.93 -13.10
N PHE A 98 -1.74 25.91 -12.80
CA PHE A 98 -1.20 25.90 -11.44
C PHE A 98 -0.41 27.17 -11.13
N ALA A 99 -0.87 27.94 -10.15
CA ALA A 99 -0.16 29.13 -9.66
C ALA A 99 1.02 28.78 -8.74
N LEU A 100 0.90 27.71 -7.95
CA LEU A 100 1.85 27.36 -6.90
C LEU A 100 2.36 25.91 -7.06
N PRO A 101 3.66 25.65 -6.87
CA PRO A 101 4.25 24.33 -7.10
C PRO A 101 3.74 23.26 -6.12
N HIS A 102 3.33 23.65 -4.90
CA HIS A 102 2.77 22.69 -3.93
C HIS A 102 1.40 22.16 -4.39
N ALA A 103 0.54 23.02 -4.96
CA ALA A 103 -0.76 22.61 -5.50
C ALA A 103 -0.60 21.63 -6.67
N TYR A 104 0.46 21.81 -7.48
CA TYR A 104 0.83 20.87 -8.53
C TYR A 104 1.25 19.50 -7.98
N VAL A 105 2.12 19.45 -6.96
CA VAL A 105 2.55 18.19 -6.32
C VAL A 105 1.38 17.46 -5.65
N GLU A 106 0.49 18.21 -5.00
CA GLU A 106 -0.72 17.65 -4.38
C GLU A 106 -1.66 17.06 -5.43
N THR A 107 -1.91 17.79 -6.52
CA THR A 107 -2.75 17.31 -7.64
C THR A 107 -2.13 16.09 -8.32
N GLN A 108 -0.82 16.06 -8.52
CA GLN A 108 -0.12 14.85 -9.02
C GLN A 108 -0.30 13.65 -8.09
N SER A 109 -0.24 13.87 -6.77
CA SER A 109 -0.45 12.81 -5.79
C SER A 109 -1.86 12.25 -5.89
N LEU A 110 -2.88 13.12 -6.03
CA LEU A 110 -4.27 12.71 -6.23
C LEU A 110 -4.47 11.95 -7.54
N GLN A 111 -3.83 12.38 -8.64
CA GLN A 111 -3.87 11.67 -9.91
C GLN A 111 -3.37 10.23 -9.78
N ILE A 112 -2.25 10.03 -9.08
CA ILE A 112 -1.68 8.69 -8.85
C ILE A 112 -2.61 7.84 -7.97
N ALA A 113 -3.11 8.40 -6.87
CA ALA A 113 -4.01 7.68 -5.96
C ALA A 113 -5.32 7.28 -6.66
N ALA A 114 -5.95 8.20 -7.37
CA ALA A 114 -7.14 7.95 -8.18
C ALA A 114 -6.92 6.86 -9.23
N PHE A 115 -5.77 6.92 -9.93
CA PHE A 115 -5.38 5.89 -10.89
C PHE A 115 -5.29 4.51 -10.25
N LEU A 116 -4.56 4.37 -9.12
CA LEU A 116 -4.46 3.10 -8.41
C LEU A 116 -5.81 2.60 -7.91
N PHE A 117 -6.68 3.50 -7.42
CA PHE A 117 -8.03 3.11 -6.98
C PHE A 117 -8.90 2.54 -8.09
N THR A 118 -8.58 2.85 -9.35
CA THR A 118 -9.30 2.33 -10.51
C THR A 118 -8.68 1.05 -11.08
N VAL A 119 -7.35 0.93 -11.09
CA VAL A 119 -6.67 -0.16 -11.81
C VAL A 119 -6.15 -1.30 -10.92
N CYS A 120 -6.16 -1.13 -9.60
CA CYS A 120 -5.67 -2.14 -8.65
C CYS A 120 -6.80 -2.90 -7.98
N HIS A 121 -6.51 -4.14 -7.59
CA HIS A 121 -7.38 -4.95 -6.72
C HIS A 121 -7.09 -4.68 -5.25
N VAL A 122 -5.81 -4.53 -4.91
CA VAL A 122 -5.31 -4.23 -3.58
C VAL A 122 -4.43 -2.99 -3.64
N VAL A 123 -4.64 -2.06 -2.72
CA VAL A 123 -3.78 -0.90 -2.50
C VAL A 123 -3.21 -0.99 -1.08
N LEU A 124 -1.89 -1.06 -0.98
CA LEU A 124 -1.15 -1.04 0.27
C LEU A 124 -0.89 0.41 0.66
N LEU A 125 -1.45 0.86 1.77
CA LEU A 125 -1.11 2.15 2.38
C LEU A 125 0.03 1.93 3.39
N VAL A 126 1.24 2.31 3.01
CA VAL A 126 2.46 2.08 3.80
C VAL A 126 2.80 3.30 4.63
N GLN A 127 2.84 3.13 5.95
CA GLN A 127 3.10 4.18 6.95
C GLN A 127 4.26 3.75 7.86
N ASP A 128 5.07 4.70 8.33
CA ASP A 128 6.16 4.47 9.29
C ASP A 128 5.84 4.99 10.70
N TRP A 129 4.81 5.83 10.85
CA TRP A 129 4.27 6.27 12.15
C TRP A 129 2.72 6.25 12.16
N PHE A 130 2.13 6.11 13.35
CA PHE A 130 0.68 6.05 13.55
C PHE A 130 0.22 7.21 14.47
N THR A 131 -0.75 8.07 14.14
CA THR A 131 -1.64 8.12 12.94
C THR A 131 -1.55 9.48 12.24
N ASP A 132 -1.42 9.50 10.91
CA ASP A 132 -1.39 10.73 10.10
C ASP A 132 -2.78 11.10 9.58
N LEU A 133 -3.42 12.11 10.17
CA LEU A 133 -4.74 12.59 9.75
C LEU A 133 -4.75 13.22 8.35
N GLY A 134 -3.66 13.85 7.94
CA GLY A 134 -3.54 14.44 6.60
C GLY A 134 -3.61 13.37 5.52
N LEU A 135 -2.98 12.23 5.77
CA LEU A 135 -3.02 11.08 4.86
C LEU A 135 -4.45 10.52 4.68
N TYR A 136 -5.22 10.35 5.76
CA TYR A 136 -6.59 9.82 5.63
C TYR A 136 -7.53 10.81 4.94
N ARG A 137 -7.37 12.13 5.18
CA ARG A 137 -8.10 13.16 4.43
C ARG A 137 -7.75 13.11 2.95
N PHE A 138 -6.46 12.99 2.63
CA PHE A 138 -6.00 12.84 1.26
C PHE A 138 -6.63 11.62 0.56
N LEU A 139 -6.74 10.47 1.24
CA LEU A 139 -7.37 9.27 0.67
C LEU A 139 -8.87 9.49 0.38
N GLN A 140 -9.58 10.16 1.27
CA GLN A 140 -10.99 10.52 1.06
C GLN A 140 -11.13 11.48 -0.13
N THR A 141 -10.22 12.44 -0.29
CA THR A 141 -10.18 13.31 -1.47
C THR A 141 -9.89 12.52 -2.75
N ALA A 142 -8.91 11.62 -2.71
CA ALA A 142 -8.56 10.75 -3.84
C ALA A 142 -9.73 9.84 -4.27
N GLU A 143 -10.52 9.36 -3.31
CA GLU A 143 -11.72 8.56 -3.55
C GLU A 143 -12.78 9.35 -4.33
N MET A 144 -12.97 10.64 -4.02
CA MET A 144 -13.97 11.49 -4.67
C MET A 144 -13.59 11.94 -6.09
N VAL A 145 -12.29 11.99 -6.41
CA VAL A 145 -11.79 12.47 -7.72
C VAL A 145 -11.47 11.34 -8.70
N LYS A 146 -11.67 10.07 -8.28
CA LYS A 146 -11.42 8.92 -9.17
C LYS A 146 -12.45 8.89 -10.31
N PRO A 147 -12.06 8.46 -11.52
CA PRO A 147 -13.01 8.32 -12.63
C PRO A 147 -14.11 7.32 -12.29
N PRO A 148 -15.36 7.55 -12.73
CA PRO A 148 -16.44 6.60 -12.56
C PRO A 148 -16.11 5.32 -13.33
N THR A 149 -16.11 4.20 -12.62
CA THR A 149 -15.80 2.88 -13.16
C THR A 149 -17.01 2.00 -12.93
N PRO A 150 -17.65 1.51 -13.99
CA PRO A 150 -18.85 0.73 -13.84
C PRO A 150 -18.50 -0.69 -13.35
N SER A 151 -19.19 -1.18 -12.32
CA SER A 151 -19.09 -2.59 -11.93
C SER A 151 -19.75 -3.50 -12.97
N PRO A 152 -19.18 -4.66 -13.28
CA PRO A 152 -19.95 -5.75 -13.86
C PRO A 152 -20.85 -6.35 -12.77
N SER A 153 -22.15 -6.09 -12.87
CA SER A 153 -23.16 -6.75 -12.05
C SER A 153 -23.35 -8.18 -12.54
N HIS A 154 -23.18 -9.16 -11.64
CA HIS A 154 -23.69 -10.52 -11.86
C HIS A 154 -24.13 -11.18 -10.55
N ASP A 155 -24.98 -10.50 -9.78
CA ASP A 155 -25.89 -11.18 -8.85
C ASP A 155 -27.31 -11.10 -9.43
N SER A 156 -27.67 -12.13 -10.19
CA SER A 156 -29.01 -12.30 -10.73
C SER A 156 -29.97 -12.79 -9.64
N SER A 157 -30.31 -11.92 -8.70
CA SER A 157 -31.49 -12.11 -7.85
C SER A 157 -32.01 -10.78 -7.32
N GLY A 158 -33.11 -10.29 -7.90
CA GLY A 158 -33.97 -9.31 -7.22
C GLY A 158 -34.21 -8.04 -8.00
N THR A 159 -35.47 -7.88 -8.39
CA THR A 159 -36.13 -6.65 -8.85
C THR A 159 -35.69 -5.37 -8.13
N GLY A 160 -35.07 -4.45 -8.87
CA GLY A 160 -34.81 -3.08 -8.45
C GLY A 160 -33.86 -2.43 -9.45
N ALA A 161 -34.14 -1.21 -9.89
CA ALA A 161 -33.20 -0.42 -10.69
C ALA A 161 -32.02 -0.04 -9.79
N GLU A 162 -31.06 -0.94 -9.61
CA GLU A 162 -29.83 -0.64 -8.87
C GLU A 162 -28.91 0.20 -9.75
N GLU A 163 -28.51 1.37 -9.23
CA GLU A 163 -27.43 2.16 -9.83
C GLU A 163 -26.23 1.26 -10.12
N PRO A 164 -25.52 1.45 -11.25
CA PRO A 164 -24.32 0.68 -11.54
C PRO A 164 -23.36 0.81 -10.36
N SER A 165 -23.14 -0.29 -9.62
CA SER A 165 -22.31 -0.23 -8.42
C SER A 165 -20.90 0.21 -8.82
N GLU A 166 -20.31 1.12 -8.04
CA GLU A 166 -19.01 1.67 -8.39
C GLU A 166 -17.90 0.75 -7.86
N TYR A 167 -16.84 0.53 -8.65
CA TYR A 167 -15.70 -0.26 -8.21
C TYR A 167 -14.89 0.46 -7.12
N TYR A 168 -14.55 -0.27 -6.05
CA TYR A 168 -13.61 0.13 -5.01
C TYR A 168 -12.64 -1.02 -4.66
N PRO A 169 -11.32 -0.75 -4.58
CA PRO A 169 -10.32 -1.75 -4.28
C PRO A 169 -10.26 -2.08 -2.79
N HIS A 170 -9.55 -3.17 -2.46
CA HIS A 170 -9.15 -3.47 -1.10
C HIS A 170 -8.04 -2.54 -0.64
N LEU A 171 -8.24 -1.90 0.51
CA LEU A 171 -7.22 -1.07 1.15
C LEU A 171 -6.61 -1.84 2.32
N VAL A 172 -5.28 -1.91 2.39
CA VAL A 172 -4.53 -2.56 3.47
C VAL A 172 -3.58 -1.56 4.10
N PHE A 173 -3.70 -1.36 5.41
CA PHE A 173 -2.80 -0.52 6.19
C PHE A 173 -1.56 -1.33 6.57
N VAL A 174 -0.39 -0.91 6.12
CA VAL A 174 0.89 -1.54 6.43
C VAL A 174 1.73 -0.58 7.26
N GLN A 175 1.79 -0.83 8.57
CA GLN A 175 2.61 -0.07 9.49
C GLN A 175 4.02 -0.68 9.52
N THR A 176 4.95 -0.05 8.83
CA THR A 176 6.37 -0.38 8.88
C THR A 176 7.04 0.16 10.13
N ARG A 177 8.23 -0.38 10.46
CA ARG A 177 9.05 0.05 11.60
C ARG A 177 8.26 0.06 12.92
N ALA A 178 7.32 -0.86 13.07
CA ALA A 178 6.46 -0.91 14.24
C ALA A 178 7.29 -1.28 15.49
N PRO A 179 7.26 -0.46 16.55
CA PRO A 179 7.95 -0.79 17.79
C PRO A 179 7.31 -2.01 18.47
N PRO A 180 8.05 -2.75 19.32
CA PRO A 180 7.55 -3.97 19.98
C PRO A 180 6.21 -3.79 20.70
N ASP A 181 6.00 -2.64 21.34
CA ASP A 181 4.76 -2.32 22.04
C ASP A 181 3.49 -2.34 21.16
N CYS A 182 3.64 -2.09 19.85
CA CYS A 182 2.54 -2.13 18.88
C CYS A 182 2.00 -3.54 18.64
N PHE A 183 2.78 -4.57 18.93
CA PHE A 183 2.35 -5.96 18.81
C PHE A 183 1.51 -6.43 20.01
N SER A 184 1.32 -5.58 21.03
CA SER A 184 0.40 -5.89 22.12
C SER A 184 -1.07 -5.90 21.64
N PRO A 185 -1.90 -6.88 22.05
CA PRO A 185 -3.31 -6.94 21.65
C PRO A 185 -4.11 -5.67 21.99
N ARG A 186 -3.76 -5.02 23.11
CA ARG A 186 -4.36 -3.76 23.55
C ARG A 186 -4.07 -2.64 22.54
N ARG A 187 -2.82 -2.44 22.14
CA ARG A 187 -2.46 -1.36 21.20
C ARG A 187 -3.03 -1.66 19.81
N LEU A 188 -2.96 -2.90 19.36
CA LEU A 188 -3.57 -3.30 18.08
C LEU A 188 -5.08 -3.02 18.05
N GLY A 189 -5.81 -3.35 19.12
CA GLY A 189 -7.25 -3.06 19.23
C GLY A 189 -7.55 -1.55 19.18
N GLN A 190 -6.73 -0.72 19.83
CA GLN A 190 -6.85 0.73 19.74
C GLN A 190 -6.60 1.26 18.32
N MET A 191 -5.58 0.74 17.62
CA MET A 191 -5.29 1.11 16.24
C MET A 191 -6.47 0.77 15.31
N GLN A 192 -7.05 -0.43 15.45
CA GLN A 192 -8.23 -0.84 14.67
C GLN A 192 -9.43 0.08 14.92
N GLN A 193 -9.70 0.47 16.17
CA GLN A 193 -10.79 1.40 16.50
C GLN A 193 -10.59 2.78 15.87
N VAL A 194 -9.37 3.33 15.94
CA VAL A 194 -9.05 4.63 15.36
C VAL A 194 -9.21 4.60 13.84
N LEU A 195 -8.63 3.60 13.17
CA LEU A 195 -8.78 3.42 11.71
C LEU A 195 -10.24 3.22 11.31
N GLY A 196 -10.99 2.42 12.08
CA GLY A 196 -12.40 2.16 11.86
C GLY A 196 -13.27 3.42 11.91
N ARG A 197 -12.90 4.40 12.75
CA ARG A 197 -13.57 5.72 12.83
C ARG A 197 -13.14 6.66 11.72
N LEU A 198 -11.84 6.73 11.42
CA LEU A 198 -11.30 7.61 10.37
C LEU A 198 -11.83 7.23 8.97
N MET A 199 -12.02 5.94 8.72
CA MET A 199 -12.48 5.42 7.44
C MET A 199 -13.98 5.09 7.40
N ALA A 200 -14.76 5.47 8.42
CA ALA A 200 -16.16 5.09 8.54
C ALA A 200 -17.03 5.50 7.35
N HIS A 201 -16.69 6.60 6.68
CA HIS A 201 -17.41 7.14 5.51
C HIS A 201 -16.74 6.82 4.16
N SER A 202 -15.61 6.11 4.16
CA SER A 202 -14.95 5.69 2.91
C SER A 202 -15.64 4.46 2.35
N ARG A 203 -15.78 4.39 1.03
CA ARG A 203 -16.34 3.23 0.31
C ARG A 203 -15.26 2.20 -0.04
N LEU A 204 -13.97 2.50 0.24
CA LEU A 204 -12.87 1.55 0.05
C LEU A 204 -13.08 0.29 0.90
N LYS A 205 -12.63 -0.86 0.40
CA LYS A 205 -12.78 -2.14 1.12
C LYS A 205 -11.66 -2.31 2.14
N TYR A 206 -11.73 -1.56 3.24
CA TYR A 206 -10.70 -1.51 4.29
C TYR A 206 -10.93 -2.49 5.45
N ARG A 207 -11.99 -3.31 5.41
CA ARG A 207 -12.36 -4.29 6.45
C ARG A 207 -12.55 -5.70 5.88
N GLY A 208 -12.35 -6.72 6.72
CA GLY A 208 -12.94 -8.06 6.55
C GLY A 208 -12.20 -9.07 5.67
N SER A 209 -11.02 -8.76 5.15
CA SER A 209 -10.34 -9.66 4.20
C SER A 209 -8.88 -9.94 4.53
N LEU A 210 -8.18 -8.97 5.15
CA LEU A 210 -6.73 -8.94 5.25
C LEU A 210 -6.27 -8.41 6.63
N SER A 211 -6.83 -8.93 7.72
CA SER A 211 -6.42 -8.58 9.10
C SER A 211 -5.29 -9.48 9.62
N MET A 212 -4.39 -8.91 10.44
CA MET A 212 -3.31 -9.62 11.11
C MET A 212 -3.75 -10.40 12.37
N ARG A 213 -4.95 -10.18 12.92
CA ARG A 213 -5.26 -10.66 14.28
C ARG A 213 -5.32 -12.18 14.43
N GLU A 214 -5.80 -12.89 13.41
CA GLU A 214 -5.77 -14.37 13.35
C GLU A 214 -4.34 -14.95 13.34
N LEU A 215 -3.34 -14.10 13.07
CA LEU A 215 -1.96 -14.51 12.88
C LEU A 215 -1.09 -14.31 14.13
N LEU A 216 -1.61 -13.62 15.16
CA LEU A 216 -0.90 -13.43 16.41
C LEU A 216 -1.03 -14.67 17.30
N PRO A 217 0.05 -15.17 17.92
CA PRO A 217 0.05 -16.38 18.75
C PRO A 217 -0.81 -16.30 20.03
N GLY A 218 -1.48 -15.17 20.28
CA GLY A 218 -2.44 -14.95 21.37
C GLY A 218 -3.92 -15.00 20.97
N GLY A 219 -4.26 -15.46 19.76
CA GLY A 219 -5.65 -15.63 19.30
C GLY A 219 -6.52 -16.57 20.14
N LEU A 220 -5.93 -17.26 21.13
CA LEU A 220 -6.60 -18.18 22.05
C LEU A 220 -7.29 -17.48 23.25
N GLY A 221 -7.17 -16.16 23.43
CA GLY A 221 -7.61 -15.49 24.67
C GLY A 221 -8.49 -14.25 24.53
N ALA A 222 -8.71 -13.72 23.33
CA ALA A 222 -9.61 -12.58 23.17
C ALA A 222 -11.03 -13.09 22.87
N PRO A 223 -12.07 -12.66 23.61
CA PRO A 223 -13.43 -13.06 23.27
C PRO A 223 -13.72 -12.66 21.82
N PRO A 224 -14.39 -13.52 21.04
CA PRO A 224 -14.87 -13.15 19.73
C PRO A 224 -15.88 -12.02 19.94
N GLY A 225 -15.42 -10.78 19.76
CA GLY A 225 -16.33 -9.67 19.58
C GLY A 225 -17.19 -9.95 18.34
N PRO A 226 -18.36 -9.31 18.21
CA PRO A 226 -19.17 -9.46 17.01
C PRO A 226 -18.30 -9.18 15.77
N PRO A 227 -18.51 -9.89 14.65
CA PRO A 227 -17.74 -9.75 13.42
C PRO A 227 -18.11 -8.44 12.70
N GLU A 228 -17.99 -7.30 13.38
CA GLU A 228 -17.77 -6.05 12.67
C GLU A 228 -16.41 -6.19 12.00
N ALA A 229 -16.45 -6.45 10.69
CA ALA A 229 -15.30 -6.79 9.86
C ALA A 229 -14.04 -6.02 10.29
N GLU A 230 -13.03 -6.73 10.77
CA GLU A 230 -11.82 -6.10 11.30
C GLU A 230 -11.13 -5.28 10.21
N VAL A 231 -10.49 -4.18 10.61
CA VAL A 231 -9.70 -3.36 9.68
C VAL A 231 -8.52 -4.18 9.15
N ASN A 232 -8.26 -4.08 7.85
CA ASN A 232 -7.13 -4.71 7.15
C ASN A 232 -5.80 -4.04 7.56
N LEU A 233 -5.33 -4.30 8.78
CA LEU A 233 -4.12 -3.73 9.36
C LEU A 233 -3.03 -4.81 9.54
N PHE A 234 -1.83 -4.51 9.06
CA PHE A 234 -0.63 -5.30 9.20
C PHE A 234 0.52 -4.48 9.80
N LEU A 235 1.22 -5.05 10.80
CA LEU A 235 2.38 -4.43 11.46
C LEU A 235 3.67 -5.15 11.04
N LEU A 236 4.67 -4.42 10.58
CA LEU A 236 5.98 -4.94 10.21
C LEU A 236 7.08 -4.38 11.11
N PRO A 237 7.95 -5.24 11.68
CA PRO A 237 9.18 -4.83 12.34
C PRO A 237 10.08 -3.90 11.51
N PRO A 238 11.00 -3.16 12.16
CA PRO A 238 12.19 -2.66 11.46
C PRO A 238 13.00 -3.83 10.88
N LEU A 239 13.61 -3.64 9.69
CA LEU A 239 14.45 -4.66 9.06
C LEU A 239 15.76 -4.92 9.82
N GLU A 240 16.32 -3.88 10.43
CA GLU A 240 17.63 -3.90 11.11
C GLU A 240 17.63 -4.77 12.38
N ASP A 241 16.44 -5.04 12.94
CA ASP A 241 16.30 -5.76 14.21
C ASP A 241 16.65 -7.26 14.10
N GLU A 242 16.69 -7.87 12.91
CA GLU A 242 16.97 -9.32 12.75
C GLU A 242 18.47 -9.67 12.73
N GLY A 243 19.37 -8.71 12.48
CA GLY A 243 20.78 -9.00 12.18
C GLY A 243 21.83 -8.61 13.23
N ASP A 244 21.48 -7.80 14.24
CA ASP A 244 22.47 -7.17 15.13
C ASP A 244 22.71 -7.88 16.47
N ASP A 245 21.99 -8.96 16.76
CA ASP A 245 22.29 -9.77 17.95
C ASP A 245 23.38 -10.80 17.61
N PRO A 246 24.65 -10.62 18.04
CA PRO A 246 25.65 -11.66 17.88
C PRO A 246 25.13 -12.94 18.56
N PRO A 247 25.28 -14.12 17.93
CA PRO A 247 24.93 -15.37 18.59
C PRO A 247 25.70 -15.42 19.91
N PRO A 248 25.04 -15.71 21.04
CA PRO A 248 25.70 -15.75 22.33
C PRO A 248 26.89 -16.69 22.23
N ARG A 249 28.09 -16.21 22.60
CA ARG A 249 29.28 -17.05 22.58
C ARG A 249 29.01 -18.27 23.47
N ALA A 250 28.86 -19.44 22.85
CA ALA A 250 28.79 -20.70 23.55
C ALA A 250 30.16 -20.94 24.21
N GLY A 251 30.36 -20.38 25.40
CA GLY A 251 31.42 -20.81 26.30
C GLY A 251 31.23 -22.30 26.54
N GLY A 252 32.26 -23.10 26.23
CA GLY A 252 32.19 -24.55 26.21
C GLY A 252 31.49 -25.12 27.44
N GLY A 253 30.40 -25.87 27.18
CA GLY A 253 29.66 -26.61 28.21
C GLY A 253 28.14 -26.48 28.07
N GLY A 254 27.54 -27.26 27.15
CA GLY A 254 26.19 -27.85 27.20
C GLY A 254 24.94 -27.02 27.53
N ALA A 255 25.03 -25.76 27.93
CA ALA A 255 23.89 -24.96 28.37
C ALA A 255 23.25 -24.27 27.16
N LEU A 256 22.00 -24.63 26.86
CA LEU A 256 21.21 -24.03 25.79
C LEU A 256 20.63 -22.65 26.17
N PHE A 257 20.52 -22.37 27.47
CA PHE A 257 19.91 -21.14 27.98
C PHE A 257 20.67 -19.85 27.60
N PRO A 258 22.02 -19.79 27.69
CA PRO A 258 22.77 -18.63 27.22
C PRO A 258 22.67 -18.42 25.71
N ALA A 259 22.36 -19.46 24.93
CA ALA A 259 22.25 -19.42 23.46
C ALA A 259 20.85 -18.97 22.97
N LEU A 260 19.90 -18.74 23.88
CA LEU A 260 18.57 -18.26 23.51
C LEU A 260 18.63 -16.78 23.12
N PRO A 261 18.02 -16.39 21.98
CA PRO A 261 17.95 -14.99 21.59
C PRO A 261 17.08 -14.18 22.57
N PRO A 262 17.27 -12.85 22.65
CA PRO A 262 16.44 -12.00 23.49
C PRO A 262 14.96 -12.11 23.10
N PHE A 263 14.07 -12.08 24.09
CA PHE A 263 12.63 -12.10 23.84
C PHE A 263 12.18 -10.78 23.19
N ARG A 264 11.75 -10.85 21.92
CA ARG A 264 11.33 -9.68 21.15
C ARG A 264 9.83 -9.35 21.26
N GLY A 265 9.04 -10.22 21.89
CA GLY A 265 7.59 -9.99 22.08
C GLY A 265 6.74 -10.00 20.81
N ARG A 266 7.25 -10.50 19.69
CA ARG A 266 6.59 -10.50 18.37
C ARG A 266 7.08 -11.64 17.47
N GLY A 267 6.39 -11.87 16.35
CA GLY A 267 6.87 -12.77 15.29
C GLY A 267 8.06 -12.19 14.52
N GLY A 268 8.93 -13.06 13.99
CA GLY A 268 10.03 -12.65 13.11
C GLY A 268 9.54 -11.95 11.83
N LEU A 269 10.38 -11.11 11.24
CA LEU A 269 10.02 -10.28 10.09
C LEU A 269 9.63 -11.15 8.89
N GLY A 270 10.43 -12.16 8.58
CA GLY A 270 10.16 -13.10 7.48
C GLY A 270 8.82 -13.83 7.64
N GLY A 271 8.47 -14.23 8.87
CA GLY A 271 7.20 -14.87 9.17
C GLY A 271 5.99 -13.93 8.98
N LEU A 272 6.11 -12.66 9.38
CA LEU A 272 5.07 -11.66 9.19
C LEU A 272 4.91 -11.28 7.71
N LEU A 273 6.02 -11.15 6.97
CA LEU A 273 6.02 -10.89 5.54
C LEU A 273 5.42 -12.05 4.75
N ALA A 274 5.76 -13.29 5.07
CA ALA A 274 5.19 -14.47 4.42
C ALA A 274 3.66 -14.52 4.59
N ARG A 275 3.16 -14.13 5.78
CA ARG A 275 1.72 -14.05 6.04
C ARG A 275 1.04 -12.90 5.30
N LEU A 276 1.68 -11.72 5.27
CA LEU A 276 1.19 -10.59 4.47
C LEU A 276 1.12 -10.97 2.99
N ARG A 277 2.19 -11.57 2.45
CA ARG A 277 2.25 -12.08 1.08
C ARG A 277 1.15 -13.07 0.80
N GLY A 278 0.98 -14.10 1.64
CA GLY A 278 -0.10 -15.08 1.49
C GLY A 278 -1.49 -14.45 1.43
N ARG A 279 -1.76 -13.46 2.30
CA ARG A 279 -3.04 -12.74 2.32
C ARG A 279 -3.24 -11.86 1.08
N VAL A 280 -2.23 -11.10 0.66
CA VAL A 280 -2.30 -10.26 -0.55
C VAL A 280 -2.51 -11.12 -1.80
N LEU A 281 -1.79 -12.24 -1.94
CA LEU A 281 -1.92 -13.15 -3.08
C LEU A 281 -3.28 -13.87 -3.13
N ALA A 282 -3.91 -14.08 -1.96
CA ALA A 282 -5.24 -14.65 -1.81
C ALA A 282 -6.38 -13.62 -1.88
N ALA A 283 -6.08 -12.34 -2.10
CA ALA A 283 -7.10 -11.31 -2.21
C ALA A 283 -8.03 -11.55 -3.41
N ALA A 284 -9.28 -11.10 -3.28
CA ALA A 284 -10.29 -11.28 -4.32
C ALA A 284 -9.91 -10.56 -5.61
N ARG A 285 -9.97 -11.28 -6.74
CA ARG A 285 -9.69 -10.77 -8.10
C ARG A 285 -10.99 -10.31 -8.77
N SER A 286 -11.66 -9.36 -8.11
CA SER A 286 -12.90 -8.76 -8.62
C SER A 286 -12.67 -8.07 -9.96
N GLN A 287 -13.60 -8.21 -10.90
CA GLN A 287 -13.49 -7.59 -12.21
C GLN A 287 -13.42 -6.05 -12.12
N LEU A 288 -12.41 -5.46 -12.75
CA LEU A 288 -12.15 -4.02 -12.80
C LEU A 288 -12.95 -3.28 -13.90
N SER A 289 -13.50 -4.03 -14.86
CA SER A 289 -14.23 -3.48 -15.99
C SER A 289 -15.40 -4.38 -16.39
N HIS A 290 -16.30 -3.91 -17.25
CA HIS A 290 -17.41 -4.69 -17.79
C HIS A 290 -17.00 -5.98 -18.52
N SER A 291 -15.78 -6.04 -19.03
CA SER A 291 -15.24 -7.24 -19.66
C SER A 291 -14.14 -7.86 -18.80
N LEU A 292 -14.00 -9.18 -18.95
CA LEU A 292 -12.86 -9.91 -18.43
C LEU A 292 -11.58 -9.37 -19.07
N LEU A 293 -10.66 -8.90 -18.23
CA LEU A 293 -9.38 -8.36 -18.67
C LEU A 293 -8.31 -9.46 -18.65
N THR A 294 -7.56 -9.55 -19.74
CA THR A 294 -6.25 -10.19 -19.75
C THR A 294 -5.19 -9.22 -19.26
N GLU A 295 -3.97 -9.65 -18.96
CA GLU A 295 -2.90 -8.72 -18.55
C GLU A 295 -2.60 -7.63 -19.59
N ARG A 296 -2.60 -8.01 -20.89
CA ARG A 296 -2.45 -7.04 -21.99
C ARG A 296 -3.61 -6.05 -22.06
N ASN A 297 -4.84 -6.55 -21.95
CA ASN A 297 -6.02 -5.69 -21.97
C ASN A 297 -6.09 -4.80 -20.73
N TRP A 298 -5.64 -5.29 -19.58
CA TRP A 298 -5.48 -4.50 -18.37
C TRP A 298 -4.49 -3.35 -18.59
N PHE A 299 -3.37 -3.57 -19.27
CA PHE A 299 -2.42 -2.49 -19.56
C PHE A 299 -3.04 -1.40 -20.47
N HIS A 300 -3.76 -1.81 -21.51
CA HIS A 300 -4.49 -0.85 -22.37
C HIS A 300 -5.60 -0.11 -21.60
N TYR A 301 -6.30 -0.81 -20.72
CA TYR A 301 -7.28 -0.23 -19.81
C TYR A 301 -6.60 0.81 -18.90
N ALA A 302 -5.50 0.46 -18.24
CA ALA A 302 -4.75 1.35 -17.37
C ALA A 302 -4.25 2.60 -18.09
N ALA A 303 -3.70 2.46 -19.30
CA ALA A 303 -3.28 3.59 -20.13
C ALA A 303 -4.45 4.55 -20.42
N ARG A 304 -5.62 4.01 -20.79
CA ARG A 304 -6.83 4.81 -21.02
C ARG A 304 -7.31 5.52 -19.76
N ILE A 305 -7.28 4.84 -18.60
CA ILE A 305 -7.63 5.45 -17.32
C ILE A 305 -6.67 6.57 -16.97
N TRP A 306 -5.37 6.38 -17.16
CA TRP A 306 -4.36 7.42 -16.89
C TRP A 306 -4.57 8.68 -17.75
N ASP A 307 -4.86 8.50 -19.03
CA ASP A 307 -5.19 9.63 -19.92
C ASP A 307 -6.49 10.34 -19.50
N GLY A 308 -7.48 9.58 -19.02
CA GLY A 308 -8.72 10.11 -18.46
C GLY A 308 -8.49 10.91 -17.17
N VAL A 309 -7.68 10.38 -16.25
CA VAL A 309 -7.31 11.03 -14.97
C VAL A 309 -6.59 12.35 -15.23
N LYS A 310 -5.64 12.38 -16.17
CA LYS A 310 -4.93 13.62 -16.56
C LYS A 310 -5.86 14.71 -17.10
N LYS A 311 -6.94 14.32 -17.79
CA LYS A 311 -7.92 15.23 -18.40
C LYS A 311 -9.18 15.42 -17.53
N SER A 312 -9.16 14.93 -16.30
CA SER A 312 -10.32 14.95 -15.40
C SER A 312 -10.70 16.38 -15.02
N SER A 313 -11.96 16.74 -15.25
CA SER A 313 -12.52 18.03 -14.83
C SER A 313 -12.55 18.18 -13.32
N ALA A 314 -12.80 17.09 -12.57
CA ALA A 314 -12.84 17.11 -11.11
C ALA A 314 -11.46 17.45 -10.52
N LEU A 315 -10.39 16.89 -11.07
CA LEU A 315 -9.02 17.22 -10.66
C LEU A 315 -8.63 18.64 -11.07
N ALA A 316 -9.07 19.10 -12.25
CA ALA A 316 -8.84 20.48 -12.68
C ALA A 316 -9.63 21.51 -11.85
N GLU A 317 -10.80 21.15 -11.34
CA GLU A 317 -11.57 21.97 -10.40
C GLU A 317 -10.93 21.99 -9.02
N TYR A 318 -10.52 20.84 -8.50
CA TYR A 318 -9.78 20.75 -7.25
C TYR A 318 -8.49 21.59 -7.28
N GLY A 319 -7.70 21.47 -8.35
CA GLY A 319 -6.49 22.27 -8.53
C GLY A 319 -6.76 23.77 -8.56
N ARG A 320 -7.90 24.20 -9.13
CA ARG A 320 -8.33 25.61 -9.13
C ARG A 320 -8.73 26.12 -7.74
N LEU A 321 -9.31 25.27 -6.89
CA LEU A 321 -9.70 25.65 -5.52
C LEU A 321 -8.50 25.80 -4.57
N LEU A 322 -7.36 25.20 -4.91
CA LEU A 322 -6.10 25.35 -4.16
C LEU A 322 -5.26 26.57 -4.59
N GLY A 323 -5.58 27.18 -5.74
CA GLY A 323 -4.82 28.25 -6.38
C GLY A 323 -5.29 29.66 -6.06
#